data_AF-A0A956HRH2-F1
#
_entry.id   AF-A0A956HRH2-F1
#
_cell.length_a   1.000
_cell.length_b   1.000
_cell.length_c   1.000
_cell.angle_alpha   90.00
_cell.angle_beta   90.00
_cell.angle_gamma   90.00
#
_symmetry.space_group_name_H-M   'P 1'
#
loop_
_entity.id
_entity.type
_entity.pdbx_description
1 polymer ?
#
loop_
_entity_poly.entity_id
_entity_poly.type
_entity_poly.pdbx_seq_one_letter_code
_entity_poly.pdbx_strand_id
1 'polypeptide(L)'
;MESAHKERSDPRGEDRALMELVAQEHPLAREQLVRRLLSRVRRATRALLRDPADADDATQLCLIELLRSAASFRGEGSLEAWSDRIVVRT
;
A
#
# COMPACT_ATOMS: atom_id res chain seq x y z
N MET A 1 26.88 -10.87 27.93
CA MET A 1 25.69 -10.19 28.46
C MET A 1 24.99 -9.53 27.29
N GLU A 2 23.71 -9.86 27.13
CA GLU A 2 22.73 -9.44 26.12
C GLU A 2 23.17 -9.37 24.65
N SER A 3 23.06 -10.51 23.97
CA SER A 3 22.89 -10.59 22.52
C SER A 3 21.56 -9.96 22.11
N ALA A 4 21.54 -8.64 21.84
CA ALA A 4 20.37 -7.96 21.27
C ALA A 4 20.46 -7.93 19.73
N HIS A 5 20.52 -9.11 19.11
CA HIS A 5 20.27 -9.23 17.68
C HIS A 5 18.75 -9.18 17.50
N LYS A 6 18.18 -7.97 17.40
CA LYS A 6 16.81 -7.81 16.90
C LYS A 6 16.81 -8.45 15.52
N GLU A 7 16.28 -9.68 15.42
CA GLU A 7 16.05 -10.37 14.16
C GLU A 7 15.47 -9.34 13.19
N ARG A 8 16.18 -9.09 12.09
CA ARG A 8 15.62 -8.32 10.98
C ARG A 8 14.47 -9.14 10.44
N SER A 9 13.27 -8.84 10.90
CA SER A 9 12.02 -9.37 10.38
C SER A 9 11.99 -9.21 8.86
N ASP A 10 11.60 -10.26 8.16
CA ASP A 10 11.47 -10.24 6.70
C ASP A 10 10.41 -9.19 6.31
N PRO A 11 10.77 -8.14 5.56
CA PRO A 11 9.82 -7.12 5.13
C PRO A 11 8.60 -7.70 4.39
N ARG A 12 8.76 -8.84 3.70
CA ARG A 12 7.65 -9.51 3.02
C ARG A 12 6.67 -10.14 4.00
N GLY A 13 7.17 -10.69 5.10
CA GLY A 13 6.35 -11.22 6.19
C GLY A 13 5.58 -10.11 6.91
N GLU A 14 6.23 -8.98 7.17
CA GLU A 14 5.58 -7.79 7.75
C GLU A 14 4.50 -7.22 6.82
N ASP A 15 4.79 -7.10 5.52
CA ASP A 15 3.82 -6.64 4.53
C ASP A 15 2.62 -7.59 4.45
N ARG A 16 2.84 -8.91 4.49
CA ARG A 16 1.76 -9.90 4.48
C ARG A 16 0.89 -9.77 5.72
N ALA A 17 1.49 -9.67 6.90
CA ALA A 17 0.75 -9.50 8.16
C ALA A 17 -0.06 -8.18 8.18
N LEU A 18 0.53 -7.08 7.70
CA LEU A 18 -0.17 -5.80 7.54
C LEU A 18 -1.39 -5.97 6.62
N MET A 19 -1.21 -6.59 5.46
CA MET A 19 -2.27 -6.74 4.46
C MET A 19 -3.39 -7.68 4.91
N GLU A 20 -3.09 -8.72 5.71
CA GLU A 20 -4.09 -9.56 6.36
C GLU A 20 -4.98 -8.75 7.33
N LEU A 21 -4.41 -7.82 8.10
CA LEU A 21 -5.17 -6.92 8.97
C LEU A 21 -6.00 -5.90 8.18
N VAL A 22 -5.44 -5.38 7.07
CA VAL A 22 -6.18 -4.47 6.17
C VAL A 22 -7.40 -5.16 5.57
N ALA A 23 -7.24 -6.42 5.14
CA ALA A 23 -8.33 -7.24 4.60
C ALA A 23 -9.44 -7.52 5.62
N GLN A 24 -9.11 -7.52 6.92
CA GLN A 24 -10.06 -7.63 8.04
C GLN A 24 -10.63 -6.27 8.48
N GLU A 25 -10.44 -5.23 7.67
CA GLU A 25 -10.88 -3.86 7.93
C GLU A 25 -10.31 -3.21 9.20
N HIS A 26 -9.18 -3.71 9.72
CA HIS A 26 -8.58 -3.18 10.94
C HIS A 26 -8.18 -1.69 10.77
N PRO A 27 -8.77 -0.74 11.52
CA PRO A 27 -8.66 0.69 11.23
C PRO A 27 -7.21 1.21 11.19
N LEU A 28 -6.39 0.82 12.16
CA LEU A 28 -4.99 1.26 12.24
C LEU A 28 -4.13 0.67 11.12
N ALA A 29 -4.44 -0.55 10.67
CA ALA A 29 -3.71 -1.19 9.58
C ALA A 29 -4.03 -0.52 8.23
N ARG A 30 -5.31 -0.18 8.01
CA ARG A 30 -5.75 0.58 6.85
C ARG A 30 -5.10 1.97 6.80
N GLU A 31 -5.07 2.66 7.93
CA GLU A 31 -4.40 3.95 8.06
C GLU A 31 -2.90 3.82 7.75
N GLN A 32 -2.23 2.82 8.32
CA GLN A 32 -0.81 2.56 8.09
C GLN A 32 -0.53 2.30 6.59
N LEU A 33 -1.36 1.49 5.93
CA LEU A 33 -1.24 1.22 4.49
C LEU A 33 -1.39 2.52 3.68
N VAL A 34 -2.44 3.29 3.95
CA VAL A 34 -2.70 4.56 3.26
C VAL A 34 -1.53 5.53 3.46
N ARG A 35 -1.04 5.72 4.68
CA ARG A 35 0.10 6.61 4.97
C ARG A 35 1.36 6.19 4.21
N ARG A 36 1.63 4.88 4.14
CA ARG A 36 2.78 4.32 3.43
C ARG A 36 2.69 4.57 1.91
N LEU A 37 1.52 4.37 1.31
CA LEU A 37 1.35 4.42 -0.13
C LEU A 37 0.95 5.79 -0.69
N LEU A 38 0.43 6.70 0.14
CA LEU A 38 -0.09 8.01 -0.29
C LEU A 38 0.89 8.78 -1.16
N SER A 39 2.14 8.95 -0.71
CA SER A 39 3.13 9.72 -1.46
C SER A 39 3.46 9.09 -2.82
N ARG A 40 3.42 7.76 -2.90
CA ARG A 40 3.71 6.99 -4.11
C ARG A 40 2.55 7.10 -5.10
N VAL A 41 1.33 6.87 -4.65
CA VAL A 41 0.12 6.97 -5.47
C VAL A 41 -0.03 8.38 -6.02
N ARG A 42 0.13 9.42 -5.18
CA ARG A 42 0.07 10.82 -5.63
C ARG A 42 1.09 11.16 -6.71
N ARG A 43 2.32 10.62 -6.61
CA ARG A 43 3.35 10.83 -7.64
C ARG A 43 2.95 10.15 -8.95
N ALA A 44 2.41 8.94 -8.88
CA ALA A 44 1.98 8.19 -10.06
C ALA A 44 0.81 8.89 -10.77
N THR A 45 -0.24 9.26 -10.04
CA THR A 45 -1.43 9.92 -10.62
C THR A 45 -1.09 11.28 -11.22
N ARG A 46 -0.25 12.09 -10.56
CA ARG A 46 0.23 13.37 -11.12
C ARG A 46 1.15 13.23 -12.33
N ALA A 47 1.80 12.08 -12.50
CA ALA A 47 2.59 11.81 -13.70
C ALA A 47 1.69 11.40 -14.89
N LEU A 48 0.52 10.82 -14.61
CA LEU A 48 -0.40 10.30 -15.61
C LEU A 48 -1.46 11.33 -16.05
N LEU A 49 -1.85 12.24 -15.14
CA LEU A 49 -2.94 13.19 -15.36
C LEU A 49 -2.41 14.62 -15.45
N ARG A 50 -2.99 15.39 -16.38
CA ARG A 50 -2.61 16.78 -16.63
C ARG A 50 -3.25 17.75 -15.64
N ASP A 51 -4.49 17.49 -15.23
CA ASP A 51 -5.21 18.33 -14.28
C ASP A 51 -4.88 17.92 -12.83
N PRO A 52 -4.47 18.87 -11.95
CA PRO A 52 -4.15 18.56 -10.56
C PRO A 52 -5.35 18.06 -9.72
N ALA A 53 -6.56 18.53 -9.99
CA ALA A 53 -7.78 18.09 -9.31
C ALA A 53 -8.12 16.65 -9.70
N ASP A 54 -8.10 16.34 -11.00
CA ASP A 54 -8.29 14.96 -11.49
C ASP A 54 -7.23 14.02 -10.88
N ALA A 55 -5.98 14.48 -10.73
CA ALA A 55 -4.92 13.69 -10.11
C ALA A 55 -5.14 13.42 -8.61
N ASP A 56 -5.66 14.40 -7.86
CA ASP A 56 -5.99 14.23 -6.46
C ASP A 56 -7.22 13.30 -6.29
N ASP A 57 -8.21 13.37 -7.18
CA ASP A 57 -9.37 12.44 -7.20
C ASP A 57 -8.93 11.01 -7.56
N ALA A 58 -8.12 10.84 -8.60
CA ALA A 58 -7.54 9.55 -8.98
C ALA A 58 -6.70 8.95 -7.85
N THR A 59 -5.99 9.79 -7.08
CA THR A 59 -5.24 9.34 -5.89
C THR A 59 -6.18 8.69 -4.88
N GLN A 60 -7.30 9.35 -4.58
CA GLN A 60 -8.27 8.84 -3.63
C GLN A 60 -8.89 7.52 -4.11
N LEU A 61 -9.29 7.45 -5.37
CA LEU A 61 -9.85 6.25 -5.99
C LEU A 61 -8.86 5.08 -5.93
N CYS A 62 -7.60 5.31 -6.27
CA CYS A 62 -6.54 4.30 -6.19
C CYS A 62 -6.33 3.80 -4.75
N LEU A 63 -6.32 4.69 -3.75
CA LEU A 63 -6.17 4.28 -2.34
C LEU A 63 -7.36 3.47 -1.83
N ILE A 64 -8.58 3.82 -2.24
CA ILE A 64 -9.78 3.05 -1.94
C ILE A 64 -9.68 1.66 -2.58
N GLU A 65 -9.25 1.59 -3.84
CA GLU A 65 -9.12 0.32 -4.55
C GLU A 65 -8.01 -0.57 -3.96
N LEU A 66 -6.89 0.01 -3.52
CA LEU A 66 -5.85 -0.70 -2.78
C LEU A 66 -6.38 -1.34 -1.49
N LEU A 67 -7.19 -0.60 -0.72
CA LEU A 67 -7.83 -1.13 0.49
C LEU A 67 -8.81 -2.27 0.18
N ARG A 68 -9.62 -2.13 -0.88
CA ARG A 68 -10.58 -3.16 -1.33
C ARG A 68 -9.87 -4.41 -1.84
N SER A 69 -8.75 -4.22 -2.52
CA SER A 69 -7.95 -5.30 -3.10
C SER A 69 -7.04 -5.99 -2.08
N ALA A 70 -6.97 -5.56 -0.81
CA ALA A 70 -5.97 -6.01 0.14
C ALA A 70 -5.91 -7.53 0.33
N ALA A 71 -7.07 -8.21 0.32
CA ALA A 71 -7.16 -9.67 0.43
C ALA A 71 -6.48 -10.43 -0.73
N SER A 72 -6.22 -9.76 -1.86
CA SER A 72 -5.53 -10.34 -3.01
C SER A 72 -4.00 -10.30 -2.92
N PHE A 73 -3.43 -9.61 -1.92
CA PHE A 73 -1.99 -9.54 -1.74
C PHE A 73 -1.44 -10.87 -1.20
N ARG A 74 -0.51 -11.48 -1.95
CA ARG A 74 0.08 -12.80 -1.62
C ARG A 74 1.50 -12.75 -1.05
N GLY A 75 2.16 -11.59 -1.04
CA GLY A 75 3.56 -11.47 -0.62
C GLY A 75 4.59 -12.03 -1.63
N GLU A 76 4.18 -12.34 -2.86
CA GLU A 76 5.06 -12.84 -3.95
C GLU A 76 6.00 -11.75 -4.51
N GLY A 77 5.83 -10.50 -4.09
CA GLY A 77 6.65 -9.33 -4.44
C GLY A 77 6.49 -8.22 -3.40
N SER A 78 7.12 -7.06 -3.62
CA SER A 78 6.96 -5.94 -2.69
C SER A 78 5.54 -5.38 -2.72
N LEU A 79 5.10 -4.84 -1.58
CA LEU A 79 3.83 -4.14 -1.48
C LEU A 79 3.75 -2.98 -2.47
N GLU A 80 4.85 -2.27 -2.69
CA GLU A 80 4.93 -1.16 -3.64
C GLU A 80 4.68 -1.62 -5.08
N ALA A 81 5.32 -2.70 -5.53
CA ALA A 81 5.15 -3.21 -6.89
C ALA A 81 3.75 -3.81 -7.11
N TRP A 82 3.16 -4.42 -6.07
CA TRP A 82 1.74 -4.80 -6.10
C TRP A 82 0.82 -3.58 -6.20
N SER A 83 1.10 -2.52 -5.44
CA SER A 83 0.28 -1.30 -5.46
C SER A 83 0.31 -0.59 -6.82
N ASP A 84 1.46 -0.56 -7.49
CA ASP A 84 1.60 0.05 -8.82
C ASP A 84 0.68 -0.61 -9.85
N ARG A 85 0.53 -1.94 -9.79
CA ARG A 85 -0.35 -2.69 -10.69
C ARG A 85 -1.82 -2.35 -10.52
N ILE A 86 -2.24 -2.02 -9.30
CA ILE A 86 -3.61 -1.58 -9.01
C ILE A 86 -3.82 -0.14 -9.49
N VAL A 87 -2.87 0.74 -9.19
CA VAL A 87 -2.92 2.16 -9.59
C VAL A 87 -3.02 2.29 -11.11
N VAL A 88 -2.21 1.54 -11.88
CA VAL A 88 -2.23 1.62 -13.35
C VAL A 88 -3.53 1.07 -13.98
N ARG A 89 -4.27 0.23 -13.27
CA ARG A 89 -5.54 -0.36 -13.75
C ARG A 89 -6.77 0.47 -13.39
N THR A 90 -6.66 1.34 -12.39
CA THR A 90 -7.76 2.15 -11.87
C THR A 90 -7.95 3.38 -12.73
#